data_AF-A0A0F4L2S9-F1
#
_entry.id   AF-A0A0F4L2S9-F1
#
_cell.length_a   1.000
_cell.length_b   1.000
_cell.length_c   1.000
_cell.angle_alpha   90.00
_cell.angle_beta   90.00
_cell.angle_gamma   90.00
#
_symmetry.space_group_name_H-M   'P 1'
#
loop_
_entity.id
_entity.type
_entity.pdbx_description
1 polymer ?
#
loop_
_entity_poly.entity_id
_entity_poly.type
_entity_poly.pdbx_seq_one_letter_code
_entity_poly.pdbx_strand_id
1 'polypeptide(L)'
;MLGNTTLFLATDLKDQLRHINDPDNSETELPLTIALEYIKNSINKFNPKMSISHVCFVNKNSSFPVMKQCKSKYFGLIAEPVKPTKKPINSDDKDDYWVDAQGNIYSTCVYVCLTVPKISSRDVFVAQQLLPALCFLMDRTITSPTHTLTDHPIYLVDLVVQEKKIPESSLRYLRAAALANIGIISIANSPMPLSTDITVQQYITEWGHYNNFECETESQSVAIKKDHFENIKGSEEKFNILNMLGGFFLARRLGYHVNYSELEQYLLATQLGGKLDRVRTIIQYFDKL
;
A
#
# COMPACT_ATOMS: atom_id res chain seq x y z
N MET A 1 23.56 13.69 1.86
CA MET A 1 22.67 13.90 3.02
C MET A 1 21.32 14.28 2.43
N LEU A 2 20.29 13.46 2.62
CA LEU A 2 18.94 13.84 2.23
C LEU A 2 18.57 15.08 3.06
N GLY A 3 18.06 16.12 2.41
CA GLY A 3 17.61 17.33 3.09
C GLY A 3 16.41 17.03 3.98
N ASN A 4 16.03 17.96 4.85
CA ASN A 4 14.80 17.88 5.63
C ASN A 4 13.63 17.50 4.72
N THR A 5 13.06 16.31 4.90
CA THR A 5 11.88 15.88 4.12
C THR A 5 10.60 16.30 4.80
N THR A 6 9.52 16.33 4.03
CA THR A 6 8.18 16.68 4.50
C THR A 6 7.19 15.59 4.11
N LEU A 7 6.35 15.18 5.07
CA LEU A 7 5.21 14.31 4.82
C LEU A 7 4.02 15.15 4.38
N PHE A 8 3.57 14.96 3.14
CA PHE A 8 2.40 15.61 2.57
C PHE A 8 1.17 14.69 2.63
N LEU A 9 0.13 15.16 3.30
CA LEU A 9 -1.16 14.46 3.43
C LEU A 9 -2.27 15.28 2.78
N ALA A 10 -3.26 14.61 2.18
CA ALA A 10 -4.44 15.31 1.67
C ALA A 10 -5.22 16.00 2.81
N THR A 11 -5.70 17.23 2.60
CA THR A 11 -6.50 17.96 3.62
C THR A 11 -7.71 17.15 4.10
N ASP A 12 -8.32 16.34 3.24
CA ASP A 12 -9.47 15.47 3.57
C ASP A 12 -9.14 14.42 4.66
N LEU A 13 -7.86 14.10 4.89
CA LEU A 13 -7.43 13.21 5.96
C LEU A 13 -7.52 13.87 7.34
N LYS A 14 -7.51 15.21 7.42
CA LYS A 14 -7.42 15.93 8.68
C LYS A 14 -8.50 15.54 9.67
N ASP A 15 -9.74 15.37 9.19
CA ASP A 15 -10.86 14.96 10.04
C ASP A 15 -10.78 13.49 10.44
N GLN A 16 -10.20 12.63 9.61
CA GLN A 16 -10.01 11.21 9.95
C GLN A 16 -8.94 11.03 11.03
N LEU A 17 -7.87 11.83 10.98
CA LEU A 17 -6.75 11.77 11.92
C LEU A 17 -7.05 12.37 13.29
N ARG A 18 -8.15 13.13 13.44
CA ARG A 18 -8.62 13.64 14.75
C ARG A 18 -9.15 12.53 15.67
N HIS A 19 -9.43 11.36 15.12
CA HIS A 19 -10.00 10.22 15.84
C HIS A 19 -8.97 9.09 16.07
N ILE A 20 -7.69 9.44 16.09
CA ILE A 20 -6.63 8.49 16.43
C ILE A 20 -6.57 8.41 17.95
N ASN A 21 -6.64 7.20 18.47
CA ASN A 21 -6.48 6.98 19.90
C ASN A 21 -5.00 7.01 20.29
N ASP A 22 -4.73 7.35 21.54
CA ASP A 22 -3.38 7.35 22.10
C ASP A 22 -2.82 5.92 22.07
N PRO A 23 -1.66 5.68 21.41
CA PRO A 23 -0.95 4.40 21.44
C PRO A 23 -0.78 3.80 22.83
N ASP A 24 -0.67 4.66 23.84
CA ASP A 24 -0.45 4.26 25.24
C ASP A 24 -1.76 4.19 26.05
N ASN A 25 -2.87 4.74 25.53
CA ASN A 25 -4.18 4.71 26.17
C ASN A 25 -5.30 4.74 25.11
N SER A 26 -5.78 3.56 24.70
CA SER A 26 -6.69 3.46 23.55
C SER A 26 -8.10 4.03 23.77
N GLU A 27 -8.45 4.42 25.00
CA GLU A 27 -9.71 5.11 25.33
C GLU A 27 -9.64 6.63 25.08
N THR A 28 -8.45 7.18 24.85
CA THR A 28 -8.23 8.63 24.72
C THR A 28 -7.92 9.01 23.27
N GLU A 29 -8.73 9.87 22.66
CA GLU A 29 -8.39 10.47 21.35
C GLU A 29 -7.25 11.48 21.51
N LEU A 30 -6.26 11.41 20.62
CA LEU A 30 -5.14 12.35 20.60
C LEU A 30 -5.53 13.67 19.95
N PRO A 31 -5.04 14.81 20.46
CA PRO A 31 -5.02 16.05 19.69
C PRO A 31 -4.30 15.81 18.36
N LEU A 32 -4.83 16.37 17.27
CA LEU A 32 -4.28 16.17 15.93
C LEU A 32 -2.76 16.44 15.86
N THR A 33 -2.28 17.49 16.53
CA THR A 33 -0.85 17.81 16.58
C THR A 33 -0.01 16.68 17.15
N ILE A 34 -0.49 16.02 18.21
CA ILE A 34 0.20 14.88 18.84
C ILE A 34 0.13 13.64 17.93
N ALA A 35 -1.01 13.37 17.30
CA ALA A 35 -1.14 12.26 16.36
C ALA A 35 -0.17 12.39 15.17
N LEU A 36 0.02 13.60 14.64
CA LEU A 36 0.99 13.86 13.56
C LEU A 36 2.43 13.65 14.01
N GLU A 37 2.76 14.01 15.25
CA GLU A 37 4.07 13.73 15.84
C GLU A 37 4.32 12.22 15.97
N TYR A 38 3.34 11.44 16.41
CA TYR A 38 3.43 9.98 16.43
C TYR A 38 3.71 9.41 15.04
N ILE A 39 2.93 9.80 14.03
CA ILE A 39 3.12 9.34 12.64
C ILE A 39 4.55 9.65 12.17
N LYS A 40 4.97 10.91 12.33
CA LYS A 40 6.31 11.37 11.93
C LYS A 40 7.41 10.56 12.63
N ASN A 41 7.30 10.40 13.95
CA ASN A 41 8.30 9.72 14.76
C ASN A 41 8.36 8.23 14.45
N SER A 42 7.22 7.57 14.21
CA SER A 42 7.19 6.16 13.80
C SER A 42 7.83 5.95 12.44
N ILE A 43 7.60 6.83 11.47
CA ILE A 43 8.26 6.73 10.16
C ILE A 43 9.78 6.96 10.30
N ASN A 44 10.21 7.97 11.06
CA ASN A 44 11.63 8.22 11.29
C ASN A 44 12.30 7.10 12.08
N LYS A 45 11.59 6.44 12.99
CA LYS A 45 12.08 5.24 13.70
C LYS A 45 12.24 4.07 12.74
N PHE A 46 11.28 3.86 11.84
CA PHE A 46 11.33 2.80 10.83
C PHE A 46 12.47 3.04 9.82
N ASN A 47 12.65 4.27 9.36
CA ASN A 47 13.74 4.65 8.46
C ASN A 47 14.35 6.01 8.86
N PRO A 48 15.42 6.03 9.69
CA PRO A 48 16.05 7.26 10.16
C PRO A 48 16.58 8.17 9.05
N LYS A 49 16.89 7.60 7.87
CA LYS A 49 17.37 8.38 6.72
C LYS A 49 16.29 9.28 6.12
N MET A 50 15.00 9.02 6.40
CA MET A 50 13.92 9.88 5.93
C MET A 50 14.00 11.26 6.57
N SER A 51 14.34 11.34 7.86
CA SER A 51 14.51 12.63 8.58
C SER A 51 13.35 13.60 8.34
N ILE A 52 12.12 13.10 8.45
CA ILE A 52 10.90 13.89 8.27
C ILE A 52 10.86 14.96 9.35
N SER A 53 10.82 16.20 8.91
CA SER A 53 10.86 17.38 9.78
C SER A 53 9.47 17.94 10.05
N HIS A 54 8.58 17.87 9.05
CA HIS A 54 7.25 18.47 9.08
C HIS A 54 6.21 17.53 8.48
N VAL A 55 4.97 17.67 8.94
CA VAL A 55 3.79 17.09 8.29
C VAL A 55 2.89 18.22 7.82
N CYS A 56 2.56 18.22 6.53
CA CYS A 56 1.79 19.28 5.89
C CYS A 56 0.52 18.72 5.26
N PHE A 57 -0.59 19.42 5.45
CA PHE A 57 -1.83 19.14 4.72
C PHE A 57 -1.90 19.96 3.45
N VAL A 58 -2.18 19.31 2.32
CA VAL A 58 -2.28 19.95 1.01
C VAL A 58 -3.60 19.59 0.32
N ASN A 59 -4.09 20.49 -0.51
CA ASN A 59 -5.21 20.19 -1.38
C ASN A 59 -4.77 19.19 -2.45
N LYS A 60 -5.35 17.98 -2.42
CA LYS A 60 -5.03 16.88 -3.33
C LYS A 60 -5.17 17.26 -4.81
N ASN A 61 -6.10 18.16 -5.15
CA ASN A 61 -6.39 18.53 -6.54
C ASN A 61 -5.44 19.57 -7.14
N SER A 62 -4.66 20.26 -6.30
CA SER A 62 -3.75 21.34 -6.70
C SER A 62 -2.31 21.14 -6.21
N SER A 63 -1.97 19.95 -5.71
CA SER A 63 -0.64 19.61 -5.21
C SER A 63 0.08 18.68 -6.18
N PHE A 64 0.57 17.54 -5.72
CA PHE A 64 1.29 16.58 -6.54
C PHE A 64 0.37 15.94 -7.58
N PRO A 65 0.78 15.80 -8.86
CA PRO A 65 -0.03 15.13 -9.89
C PRO A 65 -0.42 13.70 -9.49
N VAL A 66 0.52 12.95 -8.89
CA VAL A 66 0.26 11.60 -8.39
C VAL A 66 -0.84 11.56 -7.32
N MET A 67 -0.86 12.55 -6.41
CA MET A 67 -1.95 12.67 -5.43
C MET A 67 -3.28 12.98 -6.10
N LYS A 68 -3.30 13.89 -7.06
CA LYS A 68 -4.52 14.26 -7.81
C LYS A 68 -5.16 13.06 -8.52
N GLN A 69 -4.34 12.21 -9.14
CA GLN A 69 -4.80 11.07 -9.93
C GLN A 69 -5.20 9.87 -9.06
N CYS A 70 -4.53 9.66 -7.92
CA CYS A 70 -4.83 8.55 -7.01
C CYS A 70 -6.25 8.68 -6.45
N LYS A 71 -7.11 7.67 -6.59
CA LYS A 71 -8.49 7.72 -6.08
C LYS A 71 -8.59 7.44 -4.57
N SER A 72 -7.53 6.94 -3.93
CA SER A 72 -7.55 6.69 -2.49
C SER A 72 -7.63 8.00 -1.70
N LYS A 73 -8.44 8.02 -0.64
CA LYS A 73 -8.51 9.13 0.31
C LYS A 73 -7.40 9.04 1.38
N TYR A 74 -6.79 7.87 1.51
CA TYR A 74 -5.80 7.56 2.54
C TYR A 74 -4.37 7.57 2.00
N PHE A 75 -4.16 8.37 0.97
CA PHE A 75 -2.90 8.46 0.23
C PHE A 75 -2.23 9.81 0.48
N GLY A 76 -0.93 9.75 0.73
CA GLY A 76 -0.01 10.86 0.85
C GLY A 76 1.35 10.45 0.32
N LEU A 77 2.35 11.30 0.55
CA LEU A 77 3.71 11.03 0.12
C LEU A 77 4.72 11.78 0.99
N ILE A 78 5.95 11.29 1.01
CA ILE A 78 7.10 12.00 1.55
C ILE A 78 7.84 12.59 0.36
N ALA A 79 8.17 13.88 0.44
CA ALA A 79 8.92 14.57 -0.59
C ALA A 79 10.04 15.43 0.02
N GLU A 80 11.07 15.66 -0.79
CA GLU A 80 12.21 16.50 -0.44
C GLU A 80 12.25 17.77 -1.29
N PRO A 81 12.75 18.89 -0.75
CA PRO A 81 12.93 20.11 -1.51
C PRO A 81 14.04 19.93 -2.56
N VAL A 82 13.74 20.31 -3.79
CA VAL A 82 14.67 20.26 -4.92
C VAL A 82 15.32 21.63 -5.05
N LYS A 83 16.65 21.67 -5.04
CA LYS A 83 17.38 22.91 -5.35
C LYS A 83 17.04 23.33 -6.79
N PRO A 84 16.75 24.61 -7.04
CA PRO A 84 16.54 25.08 -8.41
C PRO A 84 17.77 24.73 -9.25
N THR A 85 17.62 23.79 -10.18
CA THR A 85 18.67 23.49 -11.15
C THR A 85 18.36 24.25 -12.43
N LYS A 86 19.40 24.66 -13.17
CA LYS A 86 19.24 25.31 -14.47
C LYS A 86 18.68 24.37 -15.55
N LYS A 87 18.55 23.07 -15.27
CA LYS A 87 18.00 22.09 -16.20
C LYS A 87 16.47 22.05 -16.03
N PRO A 88 15.70 22.15 -17.12
CA PRO A 88 14.26 21.97 -17.04
C PRO A 88 13.96 20.55 -16.54
N ILE A 89 12.97 20.44 -15.65
CA ILE A 89 12.40 19.15 -15.25
C ILE A 89 11.91 18.46 -16.53
N ASN A 90 12.37 17.23 -16.77
CA ASN A 90 12.03 16.50 -17.98
C ASN A 90 10.51 16.26 -18.03
N SER A 91 9.92 16.21 -19.23
CA SER A 91 8.46 16.05 -19.37
C SER A 91 7.91 14.79 -18.71
N ASP A 92 8.73 13.76 -18.67
CA ASP A 92 8.36 12.41 -18.24
C ASP A 92 8.42 12.28 -16.70
N ASP A 93 9.19 13.16 -16.04
CA ASP A 93 9.32 13.21 -14.57
C ASP A 93 8.22 14.05 -13.91
N LYS A 94 7.36 14.72 -14.68
CA LYS A 94 6.43 15.75 -14.18
C LYS A 94 5.50 15.27 -13.06
N ASP A 95 5.22 13.98 -12.99
CA ASP A 95 4.29 13.45 -12.01
C ASP A 95 4.87 13.34 -10.58
N ASP A 96 6.19 13.30 -10.46
CA ASP A 96 6.88 13.16 -9.18
C ASP A 96 7.19 14.51 -8.52
N TYR A 97 7.02 15.60 -9.27
CA TYR A 97 7.34 16.94 -8.81
C TYR A 97 6.08 17.76 -8.51
N TRP A 98 6.19 18.64 -7.53
CA TRP A 98 5.20 19.67 -7.26
C TRP A 98 5.88 21.02 -7.05
N VAL A 99 5.28 22.07 -7.60
CA VAL A 99 5.68 23.46 -7.35
C VAL A 99 4.60 24.11 -6.50
N ASP A 100 4.98 24.55 -5.29
CA ASP A 100 4.03 25.22 -4.39
C ASP A 100 3.73 26.66 -4.84
N ALA A 101 2.79 27.31 -4.13
CA ALA A 101 2.39 28.68 -4.42
C ALA A 101 3.52 29.72 -4.23
N GLN A 102 4.58 29.35 -3.52
CA GLN A 102 5.76 30.18 -3.28
C GLN A 102 6.89 29.90 -4.29
N GLY A 103 6.68 28.95 -5.22
CA GLY A 103 7.67 28.56 -6.22
C GLY A 103 8.70 27.55 -5.73
N ASN A 104 8.52 26.97 -4.54
CA ASN A 104 9.40 25.88 -4.08
C ASN A 104 9.05 24.59 -4.81
N ILE A 105 10.08 23.82 -5.15
CA ILE A 105 9.94 22.57 -5.88
C ILE A 105 10.17 21.41 -4.92
N TYR A 106 9.29 20.41 -4.96
CA TYR A 106 9.39 19.18 -4.18
C TYR A 106 9.44 17.98 -5.11
N SER A 107 10.27 16.99 -4.80
CA SER A 107 10.32 15.69 -5.48
C SER A 107 9.83 14.59 -4.55
N THR A 108 8.97 13.72 -5.06
CA THR A 108 8.48 12.55 -4.34
C THR A 108 9.61 11.58 -4.06
N CYS A 109 9.65 11.04 -2.83
CA CYS A 109 10.63 10.05 -2.40
C CYS A 109 9.98 8.74 -1.97
N VAL A 110 8.77 8.79 -1.39
CA VAL A 110 8.05 7.64 -0.85
C VAL A 110 6.55 7.88 -0.99
N TYR A 111 5.80 6.86 -1.39
CA TYR A 111 4.34 6.85 -1.31
C TYR A 111 3.87 6.39 0.08
N VAL A 112 2.92 7.11 0.67
CA VAL A 112 2.41 6.80 2.01
C VAL A 112 0.93 6.47 1.93
N CYS A 113 0.56 5.28 2.37
CA CYS A 113 -0.81 4.88 2.62
C CYS A 113 -1.07 4.88 4.13
N LEU A 114 -2.27 5.26 4.54
CA LEU A 114 -2.69 5.24 5.94
C LEU A 114 -3.80 4.22 6.13
N THR A 115 -3.82 3.54 7.28
CA THR A 115 -5.02 2.88 7.77
C THR A 115 -5.67 3.77 8.83
N VAL A 116 -6.97 4.03 8.74
CA VAL A 116 -7.72 4.75 9.78
C VAL A 116 -8.79 3.88 10.43
N PRO A 117 -8.93 3.97 11.77
CA PRO A 117 -9.77 3.05 12.56
C PRO A 117 -11.28 3.22 12.38
N LYS A 118 -11.76 4.36 11.84
CA LYS A 118 -13.19 4.70 11.76
C LYS A 118 -13.99 3.86 10.75
N ILE A 119 -13.35 2.96 10.00
CA ILE A 119 -14.06 2.07 9.08
C ILE A 119 -14.62 0.87 9.86
N SER A 120 -15.96 0.80 9.91
CA SER A 120 -16.83 -0.02 10.76
C SER A 120 -16.76 -1.54 10.59
N SER A 121 -15.74 -2.07 9.92
CA SER A 121 -15.46 -3.50 9.84
C SER A 121 -13.96 -3.71 10.04
N ARG A 122 -13.60 -4.00 11.30
CA ARG A 122 -12.22 -4.16 11.80
C ARG A 122 -11.40 -5.22 11.08
N ASP A 123 -12.07 -6.09 10.33
CA ASP A 123 -11.44 -7.21 9.62
C ASP A 123 -10.94 -6.87 8.22
N VAL A 124 -11.33 -5.72 7.64
CA VAL A 124 -11.20 -5.48 6.19
C VAL A 124 -10.69 -4.09 5.82
N PHE A 125 -10.36 -3.27 6.81
CA PHE A 125 -9.95 -1.87 6.59
C PHE A 125 -8.64 -1.78 5.79
N VAL A 126 -7.67 -2.67 6.02
CA VAL A 126 -6.37 -2.66 5.33
C VAL A 126 -6.58 -2.75 3.83
N ALA A 127 -7.25 -3.80 3.35
CA ALA A 127 -7.50 -4.01 1.93
C ALA A 127 -8.36 -2.89 1.32
N GLN A 128 -9.34 -2.36 2.06
CA GLN A 128 -10.19 -1.28 1.54
C GLN A 128 -9.44 0.04 1.35
N GLN A 129 -8.49 0.35 2.23
CA GLN A 129 -7.79 1.63 2.23
C GLN A 129 -6.51 1.60 1.39
N LEU A 130 -5.82 0.46 1.38
CA LEU A 130 -4.56 0.27 0.65
C LEU A 130 -4.79 -0.02 -0.83
N LEU A 131 -5.71 -0.92 -1.17
CA LEU A 131 -5.80 -1.45 -2.54
C LEU A 131 -6.03 -0.38 -3.63
N PRO A 132 -6.90 0.64 -3.44
CA PRO A 132 -7.10 1.66 -4.45
C PRO A 132 -5.81 2.42 -4.79
N ALA A 133 -4.92 2.65 -3.81
CA ALA A 133 -3.63 3.28 -4.05
C ALA A 133 -2.68 2.31 -4.77
N LEU A 134 -2.62 1.04 -4.36
CA LEU A 134 -1.77 0.04 -5.00
C LEU A 134 -2.12 -0.18 -6.47
N CYS A 135 -3.40 -0.34 -6.81
CA CYS A 135 -3.80 -0.52 -8.20
C CYS A 135 -3.42 0.69 -9.06
N PHE A 136 -3.62 1.91 -8.54
CA PHE A 136 -3.22 3.13 -9.23
C PHE A 136 -1.71 3.20 -9.45
N LEU A 137 -0.93 2.85 -8.43
CA LEU A 137 0.52 2.84 -8.50
C LEU A 137 1.05 1.77 -9.47
N MET A 138 0.50 0.54 -9.43
CA MET A 138 0.85 -0.52 -10.38
C MET A 138 0.51 -0.15 -11.82
N ASP A 139 -0.66 0.47 -12.05
CA ASP A 139 -1.10 0.91 -13.38
C ASP A 139 -0.12 1.91 -14.01
N ARG A 140 0.38 2.86 -13.21
CA ARG A 140 1.45 3.78 -13.61
C ARG A 140 2.72 3.03 -13.97
N THR A 141 3.11 2.08 -13.13
CA THR A 141 4.32 1.28 -13.35
C THR A 141 4.20 0.44 -14.62
N ILE A 142 3.07 -0.19 -14.95
CA ILE A 142 2.93 -1.09 -16.12
C ILE A 142 3.43 -0.43 -17.41
N THR A 143 3.14 0.85 -17.59
CA THR A 143 3.55 1.62 -18.78
C THR A 143 4.95 2.23 -18.70
N SER A 144 5.58 2.23 -17.51
CA SER A 144 6.94 2.71 -17.27
C SER A 144 8.00 1.70 -17.74
N PRO A 145 9.26 2.09 -18.01
CA PRO A 145 10.36 1.13 -18.20
C PRO A 145 10.83 0.43 -16.90
N THR A 146 10.30 0.77 -15.72
CA THR A 146 10.79 0.25 -14.42
C THR A 146 10.27 -1.15 -14.07
N HIS A 147 11.11 -2.06 -13.55
CA HIS A 147 10.72 -3.43 -13.15
C HIS A 147 10.48 -3.57 -11.62
N THR A 148 10.07 -2.50 -10.95
CA THR A 148 9.76 -2.49 -9.50
C THR A 148 8.27 -2.25 -9.29
N LEU A 149 7.71 -2.54 -8.10
CA LEU A 149 6.28 -2.28 -7.80
C LEU A 149 5.88 -0.84 -8.10
N THR A 150 6.79 0.06 -7.80
CA THR A 150 6.70 1.48 -8.02
C THR A 150 8.10 2.05 -8.19
N ASP A 151 8.18 3.25 -8.75
CA ASP A 151 9.43 3.99 -8.88
C ASP A 151 9.97 4.47 -7.51
N HIS A 152 9.10 4.49 -6.49
CA HIS A 152 9.40 4.89 -5.11
C HIS A 152 8.94 3.85 -4.10
N PRO A 153 9.57 3.68 -2.93
CA PRO A 153 9.06 2.82 -1.87
C PRO A 153 7.63 3.19 -1.44
N ILE A 154 6.89 2.18 -0.97
CA ILE A 154 5.53 2.36 -0.42
C ILE A 154 5.58 2.06 1.07
N TYR A 155 5.11 2.99 1.90
CA TYR A 155 4.86 2.76 3.33
C TYR A 155 3.37 2.70 3.61
N LEU A 156 2.95 1.71 4.40
CA LEU A 156 1.64 1.66 5.02
C LEU A 156 1.80 2.01 6.50
N VAL A 157 1.31 3.18 6.90
CA VAL A 157 1.26 3.57 8.30
C VAL A 157 -0.06 3.08 8.90
N ASP A 158 0.06 2.11 9.80
CA ASP A 158 -1.06 1.56 10.53
C ASP A 158 -1.41 2.45 11.71
N LEU A 159 -2.52 3.18 11.63
CA LEU A 159 -2.99 4.10 12.69
C LEU A 159 -3.99 3.43 13.64
N VAL A 160 -4.18 2.13 13.50
CA VAL A 160 -5.12 1.36 14.29
C VAL A 160 -4.44 0.97 15.60
N VAL A 161 -4.57 1.84 16.61
CA VAL A 161 -4.19 1.53 17.99
C VAL A 161 -5.25 0.61 18.58
N GLN A 162 -4.87 -0.61 18.97
CA GLN A 162 -5.78 -1.54 19.64
C GLN A 162 -5.23 -1.98 20.98
N GLU A 163 -6.05 -1.85 22.04
CA GLU A 163 -5.88 -2.54 23.32
C GLU A 163 -5.94 -4.07 23.19
N LYS A 164 -6.61 -4.57 22.15
CA LYS A 164 -6.79 -6.01 21.88
C LYS A 164 -5.89 -6.43 20.73
N LYS A 165 -5.52 -7.72 20.71
CA LYS A 165 -4.78 -8.35 19.60
C LYS A 165 -5.46 -7.98 18.27
N ILE A 166 -4.69 -7.41 17.34
CA ILE A 166 -5.14 -7.12 15.97
C ILE A 166 -5.81 -8.39 15.42
N PRO A 167 -7.03 -8.29 14.84
CA PRO A 167 -7.71 -9.44 14.26
C PRO A 167 -6.78 -10.18 13.29
N GLU A 168 -6.81 -11.52 13.32
CA GLU A 168 -5.95 -12.34 12.47
C GLU A 168 -6.18 -12.04 10.97
N SER A 169 -7.42 -11.68 10.61
CA SER A 169 -7.82 -11.18 9.28
C SER A 169 -7.03 -9.93 8.86
N SER A 170 -6.83 -8.98 9.76
CA SER A 170 -6.08 -7.75 9.49
C SER A 170 -4.57 -7.98 9.47
N LEU A 171 -4.04 -8.78 10.41
CA LEU A 171 -2.63 -9.19 10.40
C LEU A 171 -2.25 -9.90 9.10
N ARG A 172 -3.16 -10.73 8.60
CA ARG A 172 -3.03 -11.41 7.31
C ARG A 172 -2.86 -10.42 6.15
N TYR A 173 -3.72 -9.42 6.03
CA TYR A 173 -3.58 -8.40 4.97
C TYR A 173 -2.32 -7.55 5.11
N LEU A 174 -1.91 -7.25 6.35
CA LEU A 174 -0.65 -6.56 6.62
C LEU A 174 0.56 -7.42 6.23
N ARG A 175 0.49 -8.75 6.46
CA ARG A 175 1.52 -9.70 6.02
C ARG A 175 1.58 -9.78 4.49
N ALA A 176 0.44 -9.85 3.80
CA ALA A 176 0.42 -9.81 2.33
C ALA A 176 1.03 -8.50 1.78
N ALA A 177 0.71 -7.36 2.39
CA ALA A 177 1.34 -6.09 2.03
C ALA A 177 2.86 -6.11 2.27
N ALA A 178 3.31 -6.61 3.41
CA ALA A 178 4.74 -6.74 3.72
C ALA A 178 5.48 -7.66 2.74
N LEU A 179 4.89 -8.79 2.35
CA LEU A 179 5.42 -9.69 1.33
C LEU A 179 5.52 -9.02 -0.04
N ALA A 180 4.62 -8.08 -0.34
CA ALA A 180 4.68 -7.23 -1.53
C ALA A 180 5.70 -6.07 -1.42
N ASN A 181 6.67 -6.15 -0.50
CA ASN A 181 7.68 -5.13 -0.21
C ASN A 181 7.11 -3.76 0.23
N ILE A 182 5.91 -3.74 0.81
CA ILE A 182 5.35 -2.52 1.41
C ILE A 182 5.86 -2.41 2.85
N GLY A 183 6.48 -1.27 3.19
CA GLY A 183 6.97 -1.01 4.55
C GLY A 183 5.80 -0.79 5.51
N ILE A 184 5.58 -1.71 6.44
CA ILE A 184 4.50 -1.62 7.42
C ILE A 184 5.00 -0.90 8.67
N ILE A 185 4.38 0.22 9.01
CA ILE A 185 4.77 1.10 10.11
C ILE A 185 3.62 1.18 11.09
N SER A 186 3.77 0.63 12.29
CA SER A 186 2.78 0.84 13.35
C SER A 186 3.06 2.12 14.11
N ILE A 187 2.00 2.86 14.46
CA ILE A 187 2.11 3.93 15.48
C ILE A 187 2.04 3.38 16.91
N ALA A 188 1.64 2.12 17.08
CA ALA A 188 1.64 1.48 18.39
C ALA A 188 3.08 1.18 18.85
N ASN A 189 3.31 1.24 20.16
CA ASN A 189 4.63 0.99 20.75
C ASN A 189 5.05 -0.50 20.70
N SER A 190 4.10 -1.40 20.41
CA SER A 190 4.38 -2.82 20.28
C SER A 190 4.80 -3.19 18.85
N PRO A 191 5.88 -3.98 18.66
CA PRO A 191 6.26 -4.46 17.35
C PRO A 191 5.14 -5.31 16.76
N MET A 192 4.80 -5.06 15.50
CA MET A 192 3.80 -5.85 14.81
C MET A 192 4.40 -7.24 14.51
N PRO A 193 3.72 -8.35 14.84
CA PRO A 193 4.24 -9.70 14.64
C PRO A 193 4.11 -10.13 13.16
N LEU A 194 4.76 -9.41 12.26
CA LEU A 194 4.81 -9.72 10.84
C LEU A 194 6.13 -10.45 10.54
N SER A 195 6.08 -11.78 10.49
CA SER A 195 7.15 -12.54 9.83
C SER A 195 6.91 -12.53 8.33
N THR A 196 7.93 -12.12 7.56
CA THR A 196 8.00 -12.33 6.12
C THR A 196 8.81 -13.56 5.75
N ASP A 197 9.44 -14.22 6.72
CA ASP A 197 10.28 -15.39 6.53
C ASP A 197 9.44 -16.65 6.63
N ILE A 198 8.62 -16.85 5.60
CA ILE A 198 7.69 -17.97 5.48
C ILE A 198 7.84 -18.62 4.11
N THR A 199 7.50 -19.91 4.02
CA THR A 199 7.41 -20.65 2.75
C THR A 199 6.07 -20.38 2.06
N VAL A 200 5.99 -20.71 0.76
CA VAL A 200 4.70 -20.72 0.04
C VAL A 200 3.70 -21.63 0.75
N GLN A 201 4.11 -22.83 1.20
CA GLN A 201 3.22 -23.75 1.88
C GLN A 201 2.70 -23.21 3.22
N GLN A 202 3.55 -22.52 3.99
CA GLN A 202 3.12 -21.84 5.21
C GLN A 202 2.12 -20.72 4.88
N TYR A 203 2.39 -19.92 3.85
CA TYR A 203 1.46 -18.91 3.37
C TYR A 203 0.13 -19.51 2.88
N ILE A 204 0.11 -20.71 2.31
CA ILE A 204 -1.15 -21.35 1.90
C ILE A 204 -1.90 -21.91 3.11
N THR A 205 -1.17 -22.55 4.03
CA THR A 205 -1.74 -23.26 5.18
C THR A 205 -2.27 -22.30 6.26
N GLU A 206 -1.52 -21.25 6.59
CA GLU A 206 -1.94 -20.21 7.55
C GLU A 206 -3.21 -19.47 7.07
N TRP A 207 -3.54 -19.59 5.78
CA TRP A 207 -4.60 -18.85 5.13
C TRP A 207 -5.87 -19.68 4.93
N GLY A 208 -5.90 -20.94 5.38
CA GLY A 208 -6.84 -22.02 5.06
C GLY A 208 -8.36 -21.79 5.04
N HIS A 209 -8.89 -20.65 5.52
CA HIS A 209 -10.28 -20.22 5.24
C HIS A 209 -10.46 -19.59 3.84
N TYR A 210 -9.36 -19.09 3.27
CA TYR A 210 -9.24 -18.50 1.93
C TYR A 210 -8.08 -19.23 1.26
N ASN A 211 -8.22 -20.54 1.10
CA ASN A 211 -7.22 -21.40 0.49
C ASN A 211 -7.17 -21.14 -1.02
N ASN A 212 -6.84 -19.89 -1.36
CA ASN A 212 -6.96 -19.28 -2.67
C ASN A 212 -5.95 -19.82 -3.67
N PHE A 213 -4.94 -20.56 -3.20
CA PHE A 213 -3.84 -21.00 -4.01
C PHE A 213 -3.70 -22.52 -4.01
N GLU A 214 -3.27 -23.03 -5.15
CA GLU A 214 -2.68 -24.34 -5.31
C GLU A 214 -1.18 -24.16 -5.48
N CYS A 215 -0.39 -25.00 -4.82
CA CYS A 215 1.05 -25.02 -4.95
C CYS A 215 1.48 -26.43 -5.33
N GLU A 216 2.17 -26.55 -6.46
CA GLU A 216 2.79 -27.77 -6.92
C GLU A 216 4.29 -27.67 -6.64
N THR A 217 4.75 -28.39 -5.60
CA THR A 217 6.14 -28.31 -5.12
C THR A 217 7.14 -28.83 -6.16
N GLU A 218 6.77 -29.84 -6.94
CA GLU A 218 7.65 -30.47 -7.94
C GLU A 218 7.94 -29.53 -9.12
N SER A 219 6.91 -28.86 -9.63
CA SER A 219 7.04 -27.90 -10.74
C SER A 219 7.40 -26.49 -10.26
N GLN A 220 7.49 -26.27 -8.94
CA GLN A 220 7.60 -24.96 -8.30
C GLN A 220 6.58 -23.96 -8.87
N SER A 221 5.33 -24.39 -9.00
CA SER A 221 4.26 -23.58 -9.57
C SER A 221 3.23 -23.21 -8.51
N VAL A 222 2.79 -21.96 -8.51
CA VAL A 222 1.69 -21.46 -7.68
C VAL A 222 0.59 -20.94 -8.58
N ALA A 223 -0.62 -21.46 -8.41
CA ALA A 223 -1.81 -21.03 -9.14
C ALA A 223 -2.90 -20.56 -8.17
N ILE A 224 -3.86 -19.79 -8.67
CA ILE A 224 -5.08 -19.47 -7.91
C ILE A 224 -6.11 -20.55 -8.19
N LYS A 225 -6.75 -21.07 -7.15
CA LYS A 225 -7.80 -22.07 -7.31
C LYS A 225 -9.01 -21.49 -8.03
N LYS A 226 -9.62 -22.32 -8.87
CA LYS A 226 -10.73 -21.95 -9.73
C LYS A 226 -11.95 -21.42 -8.99
N ASP A 227 -12.35 -22.11 -7.93
CA ASP A 227 -13.46 -21.74 -7.05
C ASP A 227 -13.26 -20.36 -6.40
N HIS A 228 -12.01 -19.93 -6.19
CA HIS A 228 -11.70 -18.67 -5.54
C HIS A 228 -11.77 -17.46 -6.47
N PHE A 229 -11.37 -17.58 -7.75
CA PHE A 229 -11.55 -16.45 -8.67
C PHE A 229 -12.99 -16.27 -9.18
N GLU A 230 -13.79 -17.33 -9.17
CA GLU A 230 -15.24 -17.24 -9.42
C GLU A 230 -15.99 -16.43 -8.33
N ASN A 231 -15.39 -16.36 -7.14
CA ASN A 231 -15.84 -15.62 -5.96
C ASN A 231 -15.24 -14.20 -5.86
N ILE A 232 -14.50 -13.71 -6.85
CA ILE A 232 -14.10 -12.29 -6.94
C ILE A 232 -15.32 -11.44 -7.34
N LYS A 233 -16.33 -11.40 -6.46
CA LYS A 233 -17.57 -10.66 -6.61
C LYS A 233 -17.89 -9.92 -5.31
N GLY A 234 -18.69 -8.86 -5.40
CA GLY A 234 -19.18 -8.15 -4.22
C GLY A 234 -18.10 -7.42 -3.43
N SER A 235 -18.13 -7.55 -2.10
CA SER A 235 -17.22 -6.90 -1.14
C SER A 235 -15.89 -7.61 -0.96
N GLU A 236 -15.77 -8.87 -1.39
CA GLU A 236 -14.61 -9.73 -1.14
C GLU A 236 -13.45 -9.55 -2.12
N GLU A 237 -13.74 -8.93 -3.26
CA GLU A 237 -12.78 -8.61 -4.33
C GLU A 237 -11.44 -8.07 -3.77
N LYS A 238 -11.50 -7.08 -2.89
CA LYS A 238 -10.31 -6.39 -2.39
C LYS A 238 -9.41 -7.29 -1.54
N PHE A 239 -10.02 -8.25 -0.86
CA PHE A 239 -9.33 -9.21 -0.01
C PHE A 239 -8.60 -10.22 -0.86
N ASN A 240 -9.32 -10.84 -1.79
CA ASN A 240 -8.74 -11.79 -2.73
C ASN A 240 -7.59 -11.17 -3.50
N ILE A 241 -7.77 -9.93 -3.96
CA ILE A 241 -6.73 -9.20 -4.68
C ILE A 241 -5.47 -8.95 -3.82
N LEU A 242 -5.61 -8.44 -2.59
CA LEU A 242 -4.45 -8.18 -1.76
C LEU A 242 -3.72 -9.48 -1.39
N ASN A 243 -4.47 -10.56 -1.20
CA ASN A 243 -3.93 -11.89 -0.92
C ASN A 243 -3.15 -12.44 -2.12
N MET A 244 -3.70 -12.29 -3.33
CA MET A 244 -3.04 -12.61 -4.60
C MET A 244 -1.70 -11.88 -4.70
N LEU A 245 -1.70 -10.57 -4.44
CA LEU A 245 -0.48 -9.76 -4.47
C LEU A 245 0.61 -10.33 -3.55
N GLY A 246 0.28 -10.55 -2.27
CA GLY A 246 1.23 -11.09 -1.30
C GLY A 246 1.75 -12.49 -1.66
N GLY A 247 0.86 -13.37 -2.12
CA GLY A 247 1.21 -14.75 -2.51
C GLY A 247 2.10 -14.79 -3.76
N PHE A 248 1.79 -13.98 -4.77
CA PHE A 248 2.57 -13.90 -6.00
C PHE A 248 3.97 -13.33 -5.76
N PHE A 249 4.09 -12.28 -4.94
CA PHE A 249 5.41 -11.76 -4.56
C PHE A 249 6.23 -12.78 -3.78
N LEU A 250 5.60 -13.48 -2.82
CA LEU A 250 6.27 -14.55 -2.07
C LEU A 250 6.75 -15.68 -2.99
N ALA A 251 5.89 -16.15 -3.89
CA ALA A 251 6.19 -17.21 -4.85
C ALA A 251 7.41 -16.82 -5.70
N ARG A 252 7.37 -15.65 -6.35
CA ARG A 252 8.48 -15.16 -7.18
C ARG A 252 9.77 -14.98 -6.39
N ARG A 253 9.70 -14.41 -5.17
CA ARG A 253 10.87 -14.25 -4.30
C ARG A 253 11.53 -15.58 -3.95
N LEU A 254 10.75 -16.65 -3.85
CA LEU A 254 11.22 -18.01 -3.57
C LEU A 254 11.51 -18.82 -4.84
N GLY A 255 11.48 -18.21 -6.02
CA GLY A 255 11.79 -18.87 -7.30
C GLY A 255 10.65 -19.69 -7.91
N TYR A 256 9.42 -19.57 -7.39
CA TYR A 256 8.26 -20.25 -7.96
C TYR A 256 7.73 -19.48 -9.18
N HIS A 257 7.26 -20.23 -10.16
CA HIS A 257 6.46 -19.73 -11.27
C HIS A 257 5.03 -19.44 -10.79
N VAL A 258 4.47 -18.29 -11.16
CA VAL A 258 3.08 -17.95 -10.87
C VAL A 258 2.23 -18.23 -12.10
N ASN A 259 1.35 -19.23 -12.02
CA ASN A 259 0.45 -19.60 -13.10
C ASN A 259 -0.93 -18.97 -12.89
N TYR A 260 -1.28 -17.97 -13.70
CA TYR A 260 -2.60 -17.33 -13.73
C TYR A 260 -3.39 -17.61 -15.02
N SER A 261 -3.00 -18.63 -15.82
CA SER A 261 -3.64 -18.93 -17.11
C SER A 261 -5.16 -19.17 -16.99
N GLU A 262 -5.59 -19.90 -15.97
CA GLU A 262 -7.03 -20.14 -15.74
C GLU A 262 -7.76 -18.86 -15.32
N LEU A 263 -7.10 -18.01 -14.53
CA LEU A 263 -7.65 -16.72 -14.13
C LEU A 263 -7.81 -15.81 -15.36
N GLU A 264 -6.84 -15.77 -16.27
CA GLU A 264 -6.96 -15.02 -17.52
C GLU A 264 -8.12 -15.50 -18.39
N GLN A 265 -8.24 -16.82 -18.57
CA GLN A 265 -9.37 -17.41 -19.30
C GLN A 265 -10.71 -17.01 -18.67
N TYR A 266 -10.79 -17.05 -17.34
CA TYR A 266 -11.97 -16.59 -16.60
C TYR A 266 -12.27 -15.10 -16.83
N LEU A 267 -11.25 -14.24 -16.78
CA LEU A 267 -11.38 -12.80 -16.99
C LEU A 267 -11.77 -12.42 -18.43
N LEU A 268 -11.39 -13.26 -19.42
CA LEU A 268 -11.80 -13.12 -20.82
C LEU A 268 -13.26 -13.56 -21.02
N ALA A 269 -13.67 -14.65 -20.37
CA ALA A 269 -15.04 -15.17 -20.46
C ALA A 269 -16.07 -14.30 -19.74
N THR A 270 -15.63 -13.47 -18.79
CA THR A 270 -16.53 -12.75 -17.87
C THR A 270 -16.67 -11.27 -18.24
N GLN A 271 -17.86 -10.85 -18.69
CA GLN A 271 -18.20 -9.43 -18.98
C GLN A 271 -18.51 -8.59 -17.72
N LEU A 272 -17.85 -8.85 -16.59
CA LEU A 272 -18.06 -8.04 -15.37
C LEU A 272 -17.16 -6.80 -15.43
N GLY A 273 -17.75 -5.61 -15.23
CA GLY A 273 -17.11 -4.29 -15.37
C GLY A 273 -15.95 -3.99 -14.40
N GLY A 274 -15.75 -2.71 -14.06
CA GLY A 274 -14.48 -2.14 -13.51
C GLY A 274 -13.85 -2.72 -12.22
N LYS A 275 -14.40 -3.79 -11.63
CA LYS A 275 -13.75 -4.56 -10.56
C LYS A 275 -12.74 -5.58 -11.08
N LEU A 276 -13.04 -6.22 -12.22
CA LEU A 276 -12.10 -7.14 -12.86
C LEU A 276 -10.88 -6.41 -13.43
N ASP A 277 -10.99 -5.12 -13.71
CA ASP A 277 -9.87 -4.30 -14.18
C ASP A 277 -8.72 -4.27 -13.17
N ARG A 278 -8.99 -4.29 -11.85
CA ARG A 278 -7.92 -4.35 -10.84
C ARG A 278 -7.18 -5.68 -10.85
N VAL A 279 -7.89 -6.77 -11.12
CA VAL A 279 -7.29 -8.09 -11.26
C VAL A 279 -6.40 -8.12 -12.51
N ARG A 280 -6.88 -7.56 -13.63
CA ARG A 280 -6.11 -7.40 -14.86
C ARG A 280 -4.85 -6.57 -14.64
N THR A 281 -4.94 -5.43 -13.95
CA THR A 281 -3.78 -4.60 -13.59
C THR A 281 -2.72 -5.41 -12.85
N ILE A 282 -3.12 -6.30 -11.93
CA ILE A 282 -2.16 -7.11 -11.18
C ILE A 282 -1.49 -8.15 -12.08
N ILE A 283 -2.25 -8.85 -12.91
CA ILE A 283 -1.70 -9.83 -13.85
C ILE A 283 -0.68 -9.14 -14.78
N GLN A 284 -1.09 -8.05 -15.44
CA GLN A 284 -0.24 -7.26 -16.33
C GLN A 284 1.03 -6.74 -15.64
N TYR A 285 0.92 -6.36 -14.37
CA TYR A 285 2.08 -5.97 -13.57
C TYR A 285 3.04 -7.17 -13.33
N PHE A 286 2.52 -8.35 -13.02
CA PHE A 286 3.35 -9.55 -12.83
C PHE A 286 3.91 -10.12 -14.15
N ASP A 287 3.23 -9.95 -15.28
CA ASP A 287 3.77 -10.25 -16.63
C ASP A 287 5.02 -9.42 -16.93
N LYS A 288 5.04 -8.17 -16.46
CA LYS A 288 6.12 -7.23 -16.71
C LYS A 288 7.37 -7.49 -15.85
N LEU A 289 7.17 -7.96 -14.62
CA LEU A 289 8.25 -8.30 -13.69
C LEU A 289 9.08 -9.49 -14.19
#